data_AF-A0A834MBS6-F1
#
_entry.id   AF-A0A834MBS6-F1
#
_cell.length_a   1.000
_cell.length_b   1.000
_cell.length_c   1.000
_cell.angle_alpha   90.00
_cell.angle_beta   90.00
_cell.angle_gamma   90.00
#
_symmetry.space_group_name_H-M   'P 1'
#
loop_
_entity.id
_entity.type
_entity.pdbx_description
1 polymer ?
#
loop_
_entity_poly.entity_id
_entity_poly.type
_entity_poly.pdbx_seq_one_letter_code
_entity_poly.pdbx_strand_id
1 'polypeptide(L)'
;TLKIEKVGRKPLEQSLLDEGDVFILDSGDVDVFVWIGRRASAQEKRESMTKADAYLSAKKRPVWTHVERVSQGAEPAAFTQYFRTWQGYTETRKRIVRSAKEPRLFHALLRPGTGRFVVDQVLDFEQDDLNSDDVMFLDVPESSTIYLWIGSKADEDEIAGSDKLVQGYIESRGREGITVTKFNQGEEDENFTALFPSWDPEMWNNQSNAV
;
A
#
# COMPACT_ATOMS: atom_id res chain seq x y z
N THR A 1 8.95 24.28 -11.07
CA THR A 1 10.17 23.46 -10.98
C THR A 1 10.33 22.97 -9.56
N LEU A 2 10.32 21.65 -9.34
CA LEU A 2 10.58 21.04 -8.04
C LEU A 2 11.95 21.50 -7.49
N LYS A 3 11.97 22.02 -6.27
CA LYS A 3 13.16 22.57 -5.60
C LYS A 3 13.71 21.55 -4.59
N ILE A 4 15.03 21.53 -4.43
CA ILE A 4 15.67 20.74 -3.38
C ILE A 4 15.81 21.62 -2.13
N GLU A 5 15.19 21.22 -1.04
CA GLU A 5 15.29 21.88 0.26
C GLU A 5 16.03 20.98 1.26
N LYS A 6 16.86 21.60 2.11
CA LYS A 6 17.57 20.88 3.16
C LYS A 6 16.69 20.76 4.39
N VAL A 7 16.22 19.54 4.66
CA VAL A 7 15.32 19.24 5.79
C VAL A 7 16.03 18.80 7.08
N GLY A 8 17.31 18.42 7.03
CA GLY A 8 18.01 17.93 8.22
C GLY A 8 19.53 17.77 8.10
N ARG A 9 20.15 17.40 9.22
CA ARG A 9 21.56 16.94 9.32
C ARG A 9 21.67 15.89 10.41
N LYS A 10 22.76 15.11 10.40
CA LYS A 10 23.03 14.14 11.47
C LYS A 10 22.95 14.82 12.85
N PRO A 11 22.36 14.17 13.84
CA PRO A 11 21.74 12.84 13.75
C PRO A 11 20.33 12.92 13.11
N LEU A 12 20.04 12.02 12.16
CA LEU A 12 18.77 12.03 11.42
C LEU A 12 17.68 11.29 12.21
N GLU A 13 16.46 11.82 12.19
CA GLU A 13 15.27 11.16 12.74
C GLU A 13 14.42 10.62 11.57
N GLN A 14 13.80 9.44 11.73
CA GLN A 14 12.98 8.84 10.67
C GLN A 14 11.79 9.72 10.27
N SER A 15 11.27 10.53 11.20
CA SER A 15 10.18 11.48 10.96
C SER A 15 10.50 12.63 10.00
N LEU A 16 11.77 12.73 9.54
CA LEU A 16 12.16 13.66 8.49
C LEU A 16 11.74 13.17 7.08
N LEU A 17 11.39 11.89 6.94
CA LEU A 17 10.94 11.30 5.69
C LEU A 17 9.41 11.36 5.64
N ASP A 18 8.88 12.24 4.79
CA ASP A 18 7.45 12.31 4.49
C ASP A 18 7.11 11.33 3.36
N GLU A 19 6.15 10.45 3.58
CA GLU A 19 5.75 9.46 2.57
C GLU A 19 5.13 10.05 1.30
N GLY A 20 4.72 11.32 1.33
CA GLY A 20 4.28 12.11 0.19
C GLY A 20 5.41 12.72 -0.63
N ASP A 21 6.68 12.52 -0.26
CA ASP A 21 7.83 13.21 -0.86
C ASP A 21 8.98 12.26 -1.25
N VAL A 22 10.00 12.82 -1.91
CA VAL A 22 11.26 12.15 -2.27
C VAL A 22 12.43 12.85 -1.57
N PHE A 23 13.32 12.06 -0.97
CA PHE A 23 14.44 12.57 -0.18
C PHE A 23 15.79 12.08 -0.71
N ILE A 24 16.79 12.96 -0.68
CA ILE A 24 18.18 12.62 -0.95
C ILE A 24 18.94 12.53 0.38
N LEU A 25 19.48 11.36 0.69
CA LEU A 25 20.42 11.17 1.78
C LEU A 25 21.84 11.15 1.22
N ASP A 26 22.52 12.28 1.32
CA ASP A 26 23.95 12.39 1.01
C ASP A 26 24.77 12.01 2.25
N SER A 27 25.36 10.81 2.24
CA SER A 27 26.16 10.30 3.36
C SER A 27 27.59 10.84 3.39
N GLY A 28 28.03 11.54 2.33
CA GLY A 28 29.41 11.95 2.14
C GLY A 28 30.09 11.20 1.00
N ASP A 29 31.07 10.38 1.35
CA ASP A 29 32.11 9.92 0.41
C ASP A 29 31.85 8.54 -0.18
N VAL A 30 30.76 7.87 0.22
CA VAL A 30 30.51 6.46 -0.13
C VAL A 30 29.22 6.34 -0.94
N ASP A 31 28.07 6.61 -0.33
CA ASP A 31 26.77 6.37 -0.96
C ASP A 31 25.84 7.59 -0.87
N VAL A 32 25.06 7.80 -1.93
CA VAL A 32 23.90 8.68 -1.89
C VAL A 32 22.65 7.85 -2.14
N PHE A 33 21.65 8.04 -1.28
CA PHE A 33 20.37 7.33 -1.40
C PHE A 33 19.28 8.30 -1.83
N VAL A 34 18.39 7.83 -2.69
CA VAL A 34 17.17 8.53 -3.09
C VAL A 34 16.00 7.74 -2.53
N TRP A 35 15.49 8.17 -1.38
CA TRP A 35 14.34 7.56 -0.75
C TRP A 35 13.04 8.04 -1.39
N ILE A 36 12.17 7.11 -1.76
CA ILE A 36 10.92 7.36 -2.47
C ILE A 36 9.75 7.05 -1.53
N GLY A 37 9.03 8.10 -1.12
CA GLY A 37 7.80 7.97 -0.38
C GLY A 37 6.72 7.25 -1.19
N ARG A 38 5.92 6.43 -0.53
CA ARG A 38 4.88 5.63 -1.16
C ARG A 38 3.84 6.51 -1.85
N ARG A 39 3.45 7.61 -1.20
CA ARG A 39 2.48 8.62 -1.68
C ARG A 39 3.12 9.77 -2.47
N ALA A 40 4.42 9.71 -2.77
CA ALA A 40 5.07 10.72 -3.59
C ALA A 40 4.47 10.80 -5.00
N SER A 41 4.38 12.02 -5.55
CA SER A 41 3.73 12.25 -6.83
C SER A 41 4.47 11.54 -7.97
N ALA A 42 3.74 11.20 -9.04
CA ALA A 42 4.34 10.59 -10.24
C ALA A 42 5.46 11.47 -10.83
N GLN A 43 5.30 12.79 -10.75
CA GLN A 43 6.33 13.73 -11.19
C GLN A 43 7.60 13.66 -10.33
N GLU A 44 7.47 13.65 -9.00
CA GLU A 44 8.61 13.54 -8.09
C GLU A 44 9.34 12.22 -8.24
N LYS A 45 8.60 11.12 -8.32
CA LYS A 45 9.15 9.77 -8.57
C LYS A 45 9.96 9.75 -9.88
N ARG A 46 9.42 10.32 -10.95
CA ARG A 46 10.06 10.36 -12.29
C ARG A 46 11.29 11.26 -12.33
N GLU A 47 11.25 12.40 -11.65
CA GLU A 47 12.36 13.38 -11.67
C GLU A 47 13.43 13.12 -10.59
N SER A 48 13.18 12.19 -9.66
CA SER A 48 14.00 11.93 -8.48
C SER A 48 15.49 11.70 -8.78
N MET A 49 15.80 10.76 -9.68
CA MET A 49 17.18 10.40 -10.02
C MET A 49 17.90 11.53 -10.76
N THR A 50 17.24 12.16 -11.74
CA THR A 50 17.80 13.32 -12.46
C THR A 50 18.13 14.47 -11.50
N LYS A 51 17.30 14.68 -10.46
CA LYS A 51 17.56 15.68 -9.42
C LYS A 51 18.71 15.28 -8.51
N ALA A 52 18.85 13.99 -8.18
CA ALA A 52 19.99 13.49 -7.43
C ALA A 52 21.30 13.71 -8.21
N ASP A 53 21.34 13.42 -9.50
CA ASP A 53 22.51 13.66 -10.35
C ASP A 53 22.88 15.15 -10.43
N ALA A 54 21.86 16.01 -10.60
CA ALA A 54 22.05 17.46 -10.59
C ALA A 54 22.56 17.97 -9.23
N TYR A 55 22.06 17.40 -8.13
CA TYR A 55 22.50 17.69 -6.78
C TYR A 55 23.98 17.33 -6.58
N LEU A 56 24.38 16.12 -6.96
CA LEU A 56 25.76 15.64 -6.87
C LEU A 56 26.73 16.50 -7.67
N SER A 57 26.33 16.84 -8.90
CA SER A 57 27.08 17.74 -9.79
C SER A 57 27.29 19.11 -9.15
N ALA A 58 26.23 19.70 -8.59
CA ALA A 58 26.30 20.98 -7.89
C ALA A 58 27.16 20.93 -6.62
N LYS A 59 27.20 19.79 -5.93
CA LYS A 59 28.05 19.53 -4.75
C LYS A 59 29.48 19.13 -5.10
N LYS A 60 29.83 19.03 -6.39
CA LYS A 60 31.14 18.58 -6.89
C LYS A 60 31.53 17.22 -6.33
N ARG A 61 30.55 16.32 -6.19
CA ARG A 61 30.80 14.93 -5.82
C ARG A 61 31.49 14.20 -6.98
N PRO A 62 32.33 13.19 -6.70
CA PRO A 62 32.92 12.40 -7.76
C PRO A 62 31.88 11.75 -8.67
N VAL A 63 32.21 11.61 -9.96
CA VAL A 63 31.31 10.98 -10.95
C VAL A 63 31.04 9.50 -10.65
N TRP A 64 31.93 8.87 -9.89
CA TRP A 64 31.76 7.48 -9.45
C TRP A 64 30.98 7.34 -8.13
N THR A 65 30.43 8.41 -7.58
CA THR A 65 29.56 8.32 -6.40
C THR A 65 28.32 7.49 -6.74
N HIS A 66 28.12 6.41 -6.01
CA HIS A 66 26.99 5.52 -6.21
C HIS A 66 25.69 6.19 -5.74
N VAL A 67 24.63 6.08 -6.56
CA VAL A 67 23.28 6.57 -6.23
C VAL A 67 22.33 5.39 -6.20
N GLU A 68 21.79 5.10 -5.02
CA GLU A 68 20.86 4.00 -4.82
C GLU A 68 19.43 4.54 -4.63
N ARG A 69 18.49 3.99 -5.40
CA ARG A 69 17.07 4.26 -5.19
C ARG A 69 16.54 3.34 -4.09
N VAL A 70 15.90 3.93 -3.09
CA VAL A 70 15.33 3.24 -1.93
C VAL A 70 13.83 3.49 -1.89
N SER A 71 13.01 2.45 -1.94
CA SER A 71 11.55 2.59 -1.81
C SER A 71 11.12 2.50 -0.35
N GLN A 72 10.15 3.30 0.07
CA GLN A 72 9.58 3.21 1.41
C GLN A 72 9.10 1.79 1.73
N GLY A 73 9.56 1.24 2.85
CA GLY A 73 9.30 -0.13 3.31
C GLY A 73 10.23 -1.21 2.76
N ALA A 74 11.16 -0.84 1.88
CA ALA A 74 12.21 -1.71 1.35
C ALA A 74 13.61 -1.13 1.65
N GLU A 75 13.78 -0.44 2.78
CA GLU A 75 15.02 0.25 3.11
C GLU A 75 16.16 -0.72 3.51
N PRO A 76 17.31 -0.70 2.82
CA PRO A 76 18.44 -1.55 3.17
C PRO A 76 19.13 -1.06 4.45
N ALA A 77 19.82 -1.96 5.15
CA ALA A 77 20.61 -1.61 6.35
C ALA A 77 21.62 -0.47 6.09
N ALA A 78 22.14 -0.41 4.86
CA ALA A 78 23.04 0.66 4.42
C ALA A 78 22.40 2.06 4.46
N PHE A 79 21.08 2.16 4.27
CA PHE A 79 20.32 3.41 4.40
C PHE A 79 19.92 3.67 5.86
N THR A 80 19.38 2.67 6.53
CA THR A 80 18.76 2.83 7.86
C THR A 80 19.77 3.16 8.96
N GLN A 81 21.04 2.76 8.80
CA GLN A 81 22.14 3.09 9.74
C GLN A 81 22.39 4.58 9.94
N TYR A 82 21.89 5.46 9.06
CA TYR A 82 22.10 6.90 9.18
C TYR A 82 21.10 7.60 10.10
N PHE A 83 20.06 6.90 10.54
CA PHE A 83 19.01 7.40 11.42
C PHE A 83 19.29 6.98 12.88
N ARG A 84 18.94 7.84 13.85
CA ARG A 84 19.11 7.55 15.29
C ARG A 84 18.40 6.28 15.70
N THR A 85 17.16 6.19 15.26
CA THR A 85 16.27 5.06 15.43
C THR A 85 15.65 4.81 14.07
N TRP A 86 15.69 3.55 13.63
CA TRP A 86 14.98 3.12 12.46
C TRP A 86 14.00 2.05 12.89
N GLN A 87 12.71 2.37 12.81
CA GLN A 87 11.68 1.36 12.93
C GLN A 87 11.39 0.93 11.50
N GLY A 88 11.93 -0.23 11.11
CA GLY A 88 11.66 -0.80 9.80
C GLY A 88 10.15 -0.85 9.57
N TYR A 89 9.67 -0.61 8.35
CA TYR A 89 8.23 -0.69 8.08
C TYR A 89 7.64 -2.03 8.53
N THR A 90 8.43 -3.11 8.44
CA THR A 90 8.10 -4.42 9.03
C THR A 90 8.24 -4.47 10.55
N GLU A 91 9.14 -3.72 11.17
CA GLU A 91 9.46 -3.76 12.60
C GLU A 91 8.51 -2.90 13.46
N THR A 92 8.02 -1.79 12.91
CA THR A 92 6.87 -1.05 13.47
C THR A 92 5.61 -1.93 13.50
N ARG A 93 5.54 -2.96 12.63
CA ARG A 93 4.42 -3.92 12.52
C ARG A 93 4.72 -5.37 12.98
N LYS A 94 5.89 -5.68 13.55
CA LYS A 94 6.27 -7.09 13.90
C LYS A 94 6.56 -7.37 15.38
N ARG A 95 6.13 -6.53 16.33
CA ARG A 95 6.20 -6.93 17.74
C ARG A 95 5.05 -6.52 18.64
N ILE A 96 3.94 -6.14 18.04
CA ILE A 96 2.62 -6.35 18.64
C ILE A 96 1.95 -7.31 17.67
N VAL A 97 1.50 -8.47 18.15
CA VAL A 97 0.58 -9.36 17.44
C VAL A 97 -0.34 -8.50 16.58
N ARG A 98 -0.34 -8.62 15.23
CA ARG A 98 -1.33 -7.93 14.37
C ARG A 98 -2.64 -8.00 15.11
N SER A 99 -3.09 -6.84 15.59
CA SER A 99 -4.12 -6.84 16.62
C SER A 99 -5.30 -7.61 16.05
N ALA A 100 -5.93 -8.51 16.82
CA ALA A 100 -7.12 -9.24 16.37
C ALA A 100 -8.29 -8.32 15.96
N LYS A 101 -8.08 -7.01 16.02
CA LYS A 101 -8.96 -5.88 15.82
C LYS A 101 -8.76 -5.18 14.47
N GLU A 102 -7.67 -5.44 13.75
CA GLU A 102 -7.40 -4.75 12.48
C GLU A 102 -8.25 -5.31 11.32
N PRO A 103 -8.63 -4.46 10.34
CA PRO A 103 -9.28 -4.88 9.12
C PRO A 103 -8.47 -5.94 8.35
N ARG A 104 -9.16 -6.90 7.73
CA ARG A 104 -8.57 -7.99 6.95
C ARG A 104 -9.22 -8.08 5.59
N LEU A 105 -8.47 -7.78 4.54
CA LEU A 105 -8.90 -7.99 3.16
C LEU A 105 -8.63 -9.44 2.73
N PHE A 106 -9.59 -10.01 2.04
CA PHE A 106 -9.51 -11.34 1.46
C PHE A 106 -9.88 -11.29 -0.02
N HIS A 107 -9.12 -12.02 -0.82
CA HIS A 107 -9.37 -12.27 -2.22
C HIS A 107 -10.09 -13.60 -2.37
N ALA A 108 -11.29 -13.59 -2.97
CA ALA A 108 -12.09 -14.78 -3.19
C ALA A 108 -12.05 -15.19 -4.67
N LEU A 109 -11.24 -16.21 -4.97
CA LEU A 109 -11.06 -16.74 -6.32
C LEU A 109 -11.95 -17.97 -6.53
N LEU A 110 -12.92 -17.90 -7.44
CA LEU A 110 -13.72 -19.08 -7.78
C LEU A 110 -12.91 -20.03 -8.66
N ARG A 111 -12.82 -21.29 -8.25
CA ARG A 111 -12.13 -22.32 -9.03
C ARG A 111 -13.04 -22.82 -10.15
N PRO A 112 -12.70 -22.58 -11.43
CA PRO A 112 -13.57 -22.93 -12.55
C PRO A 112 -13.97 -24.41 -12.55
N GLY A 113 -15.23 -24.68 -12.83
CA GLY A 113 -15.78 -26.04 -12.92
C GLY A 113 -15.96 -26.78 -11.58
N THR A 114 -15.56 -26.19 -10.45
CA THR A 114 -15.75 -26.81 -9.12
C THR A 114 -16.78 -26.10 -8.26
N GLY A 115 -17.09 -24.82 -8.56
CA GLY A 115 -17.97 -23.99 -7.72
C GLY A 115 -17.39 -23.69 -6.34
N ARG A 116 -16.08 -23.89 -6.13
CA ARG A 116 -15.41 -23.69 -4.84
C ARG A 116 -14.53 -22.45 -4.86
N PHE A 117 -14.69 -21.60 -3.85
CA PHE A 117 -13.76 -20.50 -3.62
C PHE A 117 -12.47 -20.96 -2.94
N VAL A 118 -11.36 -20.40 -3.42
CA VAL A 118 -10.11 -20.28 -2.66
C VAL A 118 -10.07 -18.87 -2.10
N VAL A 119 -9.75 -18.75 -0.80
CA VAL A 119 -9.73 -17.47 -0.10
C VAL A 119 -8.33 -17.22 0.42
N ASP A 120 -7.69 -16.18 -0.10
CA ASP A 120 -6.35 -15.77 0.31
C ASP A 120 -6.41 -14.41 0.99
N GLN A 121 -5.69 -14.27 2.11
CA GLN A 121 -5.63 -12.99 2.83
C GLN A 121 -4.60 -12.07 2.19
N VAL A 122 -5.02 -10.87 1.80
CA VAL A 122 -4.14 -9.80 1.33
C VAL A 122 -3.60 -9.04 2.53
N LEU A 123 -2.27 -8.97 2.66
CA LEU A 123 -1.59 -8.36 3.79
C LEU A 123 -1.19 -6.92 3.47
N ASP A 124 -1.33 -6.03 4.45
CA ASP A 124 -0.91 -4.63 4.34
C ASP A 124 -1.52 -3.93 3.11
N PHE A 125 -2.78 -4.27 2.82
CA PHE A 125 -3.51 -3.95 1.60
C PHE A 125 -3.70 -2.44 1.37
N GLU A 126 -3.75 -2.06 0.10
CA GLU A 126 -4.05 -0.73 -0.42
C GLU A 126 -5.18 -0.81 -1.46
N GLN A 127 -5.64 0.34 -1.95
CA GLN A 127 -6.73 0.37 -2.93
C GLN A 127 -6.38 -0.39 -4.22
N ASP A 128 -5.11 -0.33 -4.67
CA ASP A 128 -4.60 -1.06 -5.84
C ASP A 128 -4.71 -2.60 -5.71
N ASP A 129 -4.86 -3.13 -4.49
CA ASP A 129 -5.02 -4.58 -4.24
C ASP A 129 -6.46 -5.06 -4.43
N LEU A 130 -7.43 -4.16 -4.65
CA LEU A 130 -8.79 -4.54 -5.03
C LEU A 130 -8.81 -5.00 -6.49
N ASN A 131 -9.02 -6.30 -6.71
CA ASN A 131 -8.97 -6.87 -8.05
C ASN A 131 -10.29 -6.69 -8.80
N SER A 132 -10.29 -5.81 -9.82
CA SER A 132 -11.43 -5.59 -10.72
C SER A 132 -12.00 -6.86 -11.37
N ASP A 133 -11.20 -7.92 -11.51
CA ASP A 133 -11.60 -9.19 -12.14
C ASP A 133 -12.30 -10.17 -11.18
N ASP A 134 -12.30 -9.93 -9.87
CA ASP A 134 -12.79 -10.90 -8.88
C ASP A 134 -13.64 -10.23 -7.78
N VAL A 135 -14.14 -11.06 -6.85
CA VAL A 135 -14.80 -10.60 -5.63
C VAL A 135 -13.81 -10.56 -4.45
N MET A 136 -13.85 -9.48 -3.69
CA MET A 136 -13.05 -9.26 -2.49
C MET A 136 -13.96 -9.12 -1.28
N PHE A 137 -13.53 -9.52 -0.09
CA PHE A 137 -14.27 -9.17 1.13
C PHE A 137 -13.36 -8.71 2.26
N LEU A 138 -13.85 -7.73 3.02
CA LEU A 138 -13.10 -7.05 4.06
C LEU A 138 -13.80 -7.26 5.41
N ASP A 139 -13.11 -8.02 6.26
CA ASP A 139 -13.56 -8.32 7.61
C ASP A 139 -13.01 -7.29 8.60
N VAL A 140 -13.91 -6.56 9.26
CA VAL A 140 -13.60 -5.62 10.34
C VAL A 140 -14.00 -6.27 11.68
N PRO A 141 -13.05 -6.83 12.47
CA PRO A 141 -13.39 -7.71 13.59
C PRO A 141 -14.17 -7.04 14.73
N GLU A 142 -13.94 -5.75 14.98
CA GLU A 142 -14.66 -4.98 16.01
C GLU A 142 -15.95 -4.33 15.51
N SER A 143 -16.28 -4.47 14.23
CA SER A 143 -17.52 -3.99 13.64
C SER A 143 -18.56 -5.11 13.60
N SER A 144 -19.84 -4.73 13.53
CA SER A 144 -20.92 -5.64 13.14
C SER A 144 -21.10 -5.70 11.62
N THR A 145 -20.07 -5.34 10.84
CA THR A 145 -20.12 -5.30 9.38
C THR A 145 -18.94 -6.04 8.75
N ILE A 146 -19.23 -6.82 7.71
CA ILE A 146 -18.25 -7.26 6.71
C ILE A 146 -18.62 -6.60 5.39
N TYR A 147 -17.62 -6.12 4.66
CA TYR A 147 -17.82 -5.53 3.35
C TYR A 147 -17.52 -6.55 2.27
N LEU A 148 -18.41 -6.66 1.29
CA LEU A 148 -18.23 -7.47 0.09
C LEU A 148 -18.07 -6.52 -1.09
N TRP A 149 -16.90 -6.54 -1.71
CA TRP A 149 -16.56 -5.66 -2.82
C TRP A 149 -16.53 -6.47 -4.11
N ILE A 150 -17.26 -6.02 -5.12
CA ILE A 150 -17.46 -6.72 -6.39
C ILE A 150 -16.70 -5.97 -7.48
N GLY A 151 -15.69 -6.61 -8.04
CA GLY A 151 -14.95 -6.09 -9.17
C GLY A 151 -15.83 -5.90 -10.41
N SER A 152 -15.56 -4.87 -11.18
CA SER A 152 -16.33 -4.51 -12.39
C SER A 152 -16.33 -5.59 -13.48
N LYS A 153 -15.40 -6.56 -13.41
CA LYS A 153 -15.21 -7.66 -14.35
C LYS A 153 -15.37 -9.04 -13.68
N ALA A 154 -15.76 -9.09 -12.40
CA ALA A 154 -16.08 -10.33 -11.71
C ALA A 154 -17.18 -11.10 -12.44
N ASP A 155 -17.04 -12.42 -12.52
CA ASP A 155 -17.98 -13.23 -13.28
C ASP A 155 -19.30 -13.49 -12.51
N GLU A 156 -20.37 -13.85 -13.23
CA GLU A 156 -21.69 -14.04 -12.63
C GLU A 156 -21.72 -15.17 -11.58
N ASP A 157 -20.91 -16.22 -11.76
CA ASP A 157 -20.84 -17.35 -10.82
C ASP A 157 -20.10 -16.95 -9.53
N GLU A 158 -19.05 -16.13 -9.66
CA GLU A 158 -18.34 -15.50 -8.54
C GLU A 158 -19.26 -14.61 -7.72
N ILE A 159 -20.00 -13.73 -8.39
CA ILE A 159 -20.94 -12.82 -7.74
C ILE A 159 -22.05 -13.61 -7.04
N ALA A 160 -22.66 -14.58 -7.73
CA ALA A 160 -23.74 -15.41 -7.18
C ALA A 160 -23.29 -16.27 -5.99
N GLY A 161 -22.04 -16.73 -6.00
CA GLY A 161 -21.47 -17.56 -4.93
C GLY A 161 -20.96 -16.79 -3.71
N SER A 162 -20.69 -15.49 -3.85
CA SER A 162 -19.96 -14.72 -2.84
C SER A 162 -20.71 -14.49 -1.53
N ASP A 163 -22.04 -14.38 -1.56
CA ASP A 163 -22.86 -14.29 -0.34
C ASP A 163 -22.70 -15.52 0.55
N LYS A 164 -22.79 -16.70 -0.08
CA LYS A 164 -22.67 -17.97 0.62
C LYS A 164 -21.26 -18.15 1.17
N LEU A 165 -20.25 -17.68 0.43
CA LEU A 165 -18.87 -17.67 0.90
C LEU A 165 -18.70 -16.84 2.18
N VAL A 166 -19.15 -15.57 2.16
CA VAL A 166 -19.00 -14.67 3.31
C VAL A 166 -19.82 -15.15 4.50
N GLN A 167 -21.03 -15.67 4.27
CA GLN A 167 -21.85 -16.26 5.32
C GLN A 167 -21.15 -17.46 5.99
N GLY A 168 -20.58 -18.38 5.20
CA GLY A 168 -19.79 -19.50 5.72
C GLY A 168 -18.54 -19.05 6.49
N TYR A 169 -17.90 -17.96 6.04
CA TYR A 169 -16.79 -17.34 6.77
C TYR A 169 -17.24 -16.79 8.14
N ILE A 170 -18.35 -16.04 8.20
CA ILE A 170 -18.93 -15.51 9.44
C ILE A 170 -19.23 -16.64 10.44
N GLU A 171 -19.86 -17.71 9.97
CA GLU A 171 -20.18 -18.89 10.78
C GLU A 171 -18.92 -19.56 11.32
N SER A 172 -17.89 -19.75 10.49
CA SER A 172 -16.61 -20.34 10.90
C SER A 172 -15.88 -19.52 11.97
N ARG A 173 -16.17 -18.21 12.04
CA ARG A 173 -15.64 -17.29 13.05
C ARG A 173 -16.48 -17.21 14.31
N GLY A 174 -17.67 -17.82 14.34
CA GLY A 174 -18.59 -17.75 15.46
C GLY A 174 -19.08 -16.32 15.74
N ARG A 175 -19.24 -15.50 14.70
CA ARG A 175 -19.74 -14.12 14.83
C ARG A 175 -21.22 -14.08 14.50
N GLU A 176 -22.04 -13.61 15.44
CA GLU A 176 -23.48 -13.44 15.25
C GLU A 176 -23.82 -11.97 15.00
N GLY A 177 -24.92 -11.71 14.28
CA GLY A 177 -25.43 -10.35 14.05
C GLY A 177 -24.57 -9.48 13.13
N ILE A 178 -23.72 -10.10 12.30
CA ILE A 178 -22.91 -9.39 11.29
C ILE A 178 -23.78 -9.06 10.08
N THR A 179 -23.74 -7.79 9.66
CA THR A 179 -24.30 -7.31 8.40
C THR A 179 -23.27 -7.44 7.29
N VAL A 180 -23.68 -7.93 6.12
CA VAL A 180 -22.84 -7.90 4.91
C VAL A 180 -23.27 -6.70 4.06
N THR A 181 -22.38 -5.71 3.94
CA THR A 181 -22.59 -4.53 3.08
C THR A 181 -21.87 -4.75 1.76
N LYS A 182 -22.58 -4.64 0.64
CA LYS A 182 -22.02 -4.86 -0.69
C LYS A 182 -21.73 -3.57 -1.41
N PHE A 183 -20.61 -3.51 -2.12
CA PHE A 183 -20.25 -2.43 -3.02
C PHE A 183 -19.85 -3.00 -4.37
N ASN A 184 -20.37 -2.42 -5.45
CA ASN A 184 -19.74 -2.56 -6.76
C ASN A 184 -18.53 -1.62 -6.81
N GLN A 185 -17.52 -1.99 -7.59
CA GLN A 185 -16.37 -1.12 -7.86
C GLN A 185 -16.82 0.29 -8.27
N GLY A 186 -16.31 1.30 -7.56
CA GLY A 186 -16.64 2.72 -7.77
C GLY A 186 -17.89 3.22 -7.05
N GLU A 187 -18.60 2.36 -6.32
CA GLU A 187 -19.77 2.72 -5.50
C GLU A 187 -19.47 2.66 -3.98
N GLU A 188 -18.19 2.64 -3.59
CA GLU A 188 -17.77 2.47 -2.20
C GLU A 188 -18.12 3.70 -1.34
N ASP A 189 -18.55 3.46 -0.10
CA ASP A 189 -18.87 4.53 0.85
C ASP A 189 -17.65 4.98 1.68
N GLU A 190 -17.79 6.11 2.38
CA GLU A 190 -16.71 6.66 3.22
C GLU A 190 -16.26 5.69 4.33
N ASN A 191 -17.17 4.85 4.85
CA ASN A 191 -16.83 3.87 5.89
C ASN A 191 -15.89 2.79 5.34
N PHE A 192 -16.10 2.35 4.11
CA PHE A 192 -15.24 1.40 3.44
C PHE A 192 -13.91 2.02 3.04
N THR A 193 -13.92 3.17 2.36
CA THR A 193 -12.70 3.79 1.83
C THR A 193 -11.75 4.22 2.94
N ALA A 194 -12.27 4.59 4.12
CA ALA A 194 -11.46 4.94 5.29
C ALA A 194 -10.69 3.76 5.91
N LEU A 195 -10.99 2.51 5.50
CA LEU A 195 -10.27 1.32 5.96
C LEU A 195 -8.94 1.10 5.22
N PHE A 196 -8.71 1.86 4.15
CA PHE A 196 -7.49 1.80 3.34
C PHE A 196 -6.54 2.94 3.76
N PRO A 197 -5.20 2.73 3.66
CA PRO A 197 -4.23 3.77 4.02
C PRO A 197 -4.36 5.06 3.20
N SER A 198 -4.81 4.93 1.95
CA SER A 198 -5.07 6.03 1.02
C SER A 198 -6.15 5.57 0.03
N TRP A 199 -6.96 6.51 -0.43
CA TRP A 199 -8.00 6.26 -1.43
C TRP A 199 -8.01 7.37 -2.48
N ASP A 200 -7.90 6.99 -3.75
CA ASP A 200 -8.08 7.82 -4.94
C ASP A 200 -9.46 7.53 -5.55
N PRO A 201 -10.44 8.45 -5.41
CA PRO A 201 -11.77 8.27 -5.99
C PRO A 201 -11.78 8.15 -7.52
N GLU A 202 -10.73 8.60 -8.21
CA GLU A 202 -10.64 8.57 -9.68
C GLU A 202 -9.84 7.37 -10.20
N MET A 203 -9.32 6.50 -9.33
CA MET A 203 -8.50 5.34 -9.72
C MET A 203 -9.14 4.51 -10.83
N TRP A 204 -10.43 4.25 -10.72
CA TRP A 204 -11.17 3.39 -11.65
C TRP A 204 -11.41 4.05 -13.01
N ASN A 205 -11.43 5.38 -13.09
CA ASN A 205 -11.65 6.12 -14.34
C ASN A 205 -10.49 5.98 -15.32
N ASN A 206 -9.29 5.66 -14.83
CA ASN A 206 -8.09 5.52 -15.65
C ASN A 206 -7.93 4.10 -16.23
N GLN A 207 -8.64 3.11 -15.68
CA GLN A 207 -8.56 1.71 -16.14
C GLN A 207 -9.42 1.46 -17.39
N SER A 208 -10.41 2.31 -17.68
CA SER A 208 -11.32 2.20 -18.84
C SER A 208 -10.74 2.77 -20.15
N ASN A 209 -9.59 3.47 -20.10
CA ASN A 209 -8.94 4.09 -21.27
C ASN A 209 -7.82 3.24 -21.91
N ALA A 210 -7.61 2.01 -21.47
CA ALA A 210 -6.70 1.07 -22.11
C ALA A 210 -7.50 0.18 -23.10
N VAL A 211 -7.75 0.69 -24.31
CA VAL A 211 -8.26 -0.09 -25.45
C VAL A 211 -7.27 -0.02 -26.60
#